data_AF-A0A1W9X4C1-F1
#
_entry.id   AF-A0A1W9X4C1-F1
#
_cell.length_a   1.000
_cell.length_b   1.000
_cell.length_c   1.000
_cell.angle_alpha   90.00
_cell.angle_beta   90.00
_cell.angle_gamma   90.00
#
_symmetry.space_group_name_H-M   'P 1'
#
loop_
_entity.id
_entity.type
_entity.pdbx_description
1 polymer ?
#
loop_
_entity_poly.entity_id
_entity_poly.type
_entity_poly.pdbx_seq_one_letter_code
_entity_poly.pdbx_strand_id
1 'polypeptide(L)'
;MTENNDKPLTSISKADTLEEIANFLDTHSLADYWDQTYPVEFKVRAQRRQRITLAPELYAQVEKEAQVRGISSETLVHLGLMEWLANHHNICEA
;
A
#
# COMPACT_ATOMS: atom_id res chain seq x y z
N MET A 1 -46.66 -9.60 -7.11
CA MET A 1 -45.57 -9.64 -6.12
C MET A 1 -44.51 -8.68 -6.63
N THR A 2 -44.43 -7.48 -6.07
CA THR A 2 -43.43 -6.49 -6.47
C THR A 2 -42.32 -6.59 -5.44
N GLU A 3 -41.21 -7.22 -5.80
CA GLU A 3 -40.00 -7.20 -4.98
C GLU A 3 -39.45 -5.76 -5.02
N ASN A 4 -39.60 -5.05 -3.90
CA ASN A 4 -38.91 -3.78 -3.71
C ASN A 4 -37.42 -4.08 -3.52
N ASN A 5 -36.65 -3.97 -4.61
CA ASN A 5 -35.19 -3.97 -4.61
C ASN A 5 -34.66 -2.61 -4.12
N ASP A 6 -35.09 -2.15 -2.95
CA ASP A 6 -34.58 -0.92 -2.35
C ASP A 6 -33.24 -1.20 -1.66
N LYS A 7 -32.16 -1.25 -2.46
CA LYS A 7 -30.81 -1.24 -1.90
C LYS A 7 -30.62 0.06 -1.10
N PRO A 8 -30.14 0.00 0.14
CA PRO A 8 -29.98 1.19 0.95
C PRO A 8 -28.92 2.11 0.31
N LEU A 9 -29.35 3.30 -0.08
CA LEU A 9 -28.47 4.35 -0.58
C LEU A 9 -27.64 4.96 0.54
N THR A 10 -26.42 5.35 0.21
CA THR A 10 -25.54 6.12 1.10
C THR A 10 -26.14 7.49 1.44
N SER A 11 -25.93 7.97 2.66
CA SER A 11 -26.57 9.22 3.14
C SER A 11 -26.10 10.48 2.41
N ILE A 12 -24.80 10.57 2.06
CA ILE A 12 -24.18 11.75 1.45
C ILE A 12 -24.22 11.66 -0.08
N SER A 13 -23.58 10.63 -0.66
CA SER A 13 -23.46 10.45 -2.11
C SER A 13 -24.73 9.93 -2.80
N LYS A 14 -25.74 9.46 -2.04
CA LYS A 14 -27.00 8.89 -2.57
C LYS A 14 -26.79 7.79 -3.64
N ALA A 15 -25.67 7.08 -3.57
CA ALA A 15 -25.31 5.99 -4.47
C ALA A 15 -25.36 4.64 -3.74
N ASP A 16 -25.58 3.55 -4.51
CA ASP A 16 -25.56 2.16 -4.04
C ASP A 16 -24.32 1.38 -4.48
N THR A 17 -23.49 1.93 -5.38
CA THR A 17 -22.24 1.31 -5.85
C THR A 17 -20.98 2.05 -5.38
N LEU A 18 -19.89 1.32 -5.17
CA LEU A 18 -18.61 1.91 -4.74
C LEU A 18 -18.04 2.88 -5.78
N GLU A 19 -18.22 2.61 -7.07
CA GLU A 19 -17.72 3.44 -8.17
C GLU A 19 -18.43 4.79 -8.21
N GLU A 20 -19.75 4.82 -8.06
CA GLU A 20 -20.51 6.07 -7.99
C GLU A 20 -20.19 6.89 -6.74
N ILE A 21 -19.99 6.24 -5.59
CA ILE A 21 -19.55 6.90 -4.36
C ILE A 21 -18.17 7.53 -4.56
N ALA A 22 -17.23 6.82 -5.20
CA ALA A 22 -15.90 7.33 -5.49
C ALA A 22 -15.95 8.55 -6.44
N ASN A 23 -16.69 8.43 -7.56
CA ASN A 23 -16.88 9.53 -8.51
C ASN A 23 -17.49 10.79 -7.85
N PHE A 24 -18.41 10.61 -6.90
CA PHE A 24 -18.95 11.72 -6.12
C PHE A 24 -17.87 12.39 -5.26
N LEU A 25 -17.05 11.61 -4.55
CA LEU A 25 -15.98 12.14 -3.69
C LEU A 25 -14.79 12.72 -4.47
N ASP A 26 -14.57 12.32 -5.71
CA ASP A 26 -13.57 12.94 -6.60
C ASP A 26 -13.99 14.34 -7.07
N THR A 27 -15.30 14.58 -7.16
CA THR A 27 -15.88 15.84 -7.64
C THR A 27 -16.34 16.78 -6.52
N HIS A 28 -16.56 16.25 -5.31
CA HIS A 28 -17.07 17.00 -4.16
C HIS A 28 -16.10 16.92 -2.98
N SER A 29 -15.89 18.05 -2.30
CA SER A 29 -15.08 18.08 -1.08
C SER A 29 -15.88 17.52 0.10
N LEU A 30 -15.28 16.62 0.88
CA LEU A 30 -15.88 16.15 2.13
C LEU A 30 -16.12 17.30 3.12
N ALA A 31 -15.33 18.38 3.04
CA ALA A 31 -15.47 19.55 3.91
C ALA A 31 -16.83 20.24 3.76
N ASP A 32 -17.44 20.19 2.56
CA ASP A 32 -18.74 20.82 2.28
C ASP A 32 -19.90 20.11 3.00
N TYR A 33 -19.65 18.89 3.49
CA TYR A 33 -20.62 18.05 4.18
C TYR A 33 -20.24 17.78 5.63
N TRP A 34 -19.26 18.51 6.18
CA TRP A 34 -18.71 18.24 7.52
C TRP A 34 -19.79 18.23 8.61
N ASP A 35 -20.75 19.15 8.54
CA ASP A 35 -21.89 19.25 9.47
C ASP A 35 -22.88 18.06 9.39
N GLN A 36 -22.80 17.26 8.32
CA GLN A 36 -23.60 16.04 8.13
C GLN A 36 -22.82 14.77 8.54
N THR A 37 -21.54 14.91 8.92
CA THR A 37 -20.72 13.81 9.40
C THR A 37 -20.76 13.71 10.92
N TYR A 38 -20.41 12.53 11.44
CA TYR A 38 -20.26 12.31 12.87
C TYR A 38 -18.88 11.72 13.15
N PRO A 39 -18.28 12.02 14.31
CA PRO A 39 -16.98 11.46 14.66
C PRO A 39 -17.09 9.95 14.82
N VAL A 40 -16.14 9.22 14.23
CA VAL A 40 -16.02 7.77 14.34
C VAL A 40 -14.63 7.42 14.83
N GLU A 41 -14.55 6.57 15.85
CA GLU A 41 -13.28 5.99 16.31
C GLU A 41 -12.97 4.72 15.53
N PHE A 42 -11.80 4.68 14.90
CA PHE A 42 -11.29 3.48 14.23
C PHE A 42 -9.82 3.26 14.56
N LYS A 43 -9.41 1.99 14.63
CA LYS A 43 -8.03 1.60 14.93
C LYS A 43 -7.28 1.34 13.63
N VAL A 44 -6.36 2.23 13.27
CA VAL A 44 -5.44 2.01 12.16
C VAL A 44 -4.17 1.32 12.65
N ARG A 45 -3.85 0.16 12.09
CA ARG A 45 -2.52 -0.45 12.26
C ARG A 45 -1.53 0.17 11.29
N ALA A 46 -1.04 1.36 11.60
CA ALA A 46 0.06 1.97 10.86
C ALA A 46 1.40 1.39 11.37
N GLN A 47 1.81 0.24 10.85
CA GLN A 47 3.13 -0.31 11.18
C GLN A 47 4.22 0.60 10.57
N ARG A 48 5.10 1.13 11.43
CA ARG A 48 6.27 1.88 10.99
C ARG A 48 7.21 0.93 10.24
N ARG A 49 7.28 1.06 8.93
CA ARG A 49 8.22 0.29 8.10
C ARG A 49 9.56 1.01 8.06
N GLN A 50 10.64 0.32 8.41
CA GLN A 50 11.98 0.77 8.10
C GLN A 50 12.24 0.42 6.64
N ARG A 51 12.54 1.42 5.81
CA ARG A 51 12.83 1.24 4.38
C ARG A 51 14.24 1.76 4.12
N ILE A 52 15.01 1.01 3.36
CA ILE A 52 16.31 1.45 2.85
C ILE A 52 16.10 1.76 1.38
N THR A 53 16.30 3.03 1.01
CA THR A 53 16.15 3.47 -0.37
C THR A 53 17.40 3.10 -1.17
N LEU A 54 17.21 2.55 -2.35
CA LEU A 54 18.28 2.30 -3.31
C LEU A 54 18.31 3.43 -4.34
N ALA A 55 19.51 3.76 -4.83
CA ALA A 55 19.64 4.64 -5.98
C ALA A 55 18.91 4.02 -7.20
N PRO A 56 18.26 4.83 -8.06
CA PRO A 56 17.48 4.31 -9.19
C PRO A 56 18.28 3.38 -10.11
N GLU A 57 19.54 3.71 -10.36
CA GLU A 57 20.43 2.97 -11.23
C GLU A 57 20.78 1.59 -10.64
N LEU A 58 20.96 1.54 -9.32
CA LEU A 58 21.20 0.31 -8.58
C LEU A 58 19.94 -0.56 -8.57
N TYR A 59 18.76 0.04 -8.33
CA TYR A 59 17.51 -0.70 -8.34
C TYR A 59 17.22 -1.34 -9.70
N ALA A 60 17.47 -0.64 -10.81
CA ALA A 60 17.30 -1.18 -12.15
C ALA A 60 18.17 -2.42 -12.41
N GLN A 61 19.40 -2.45 -11.88
CA GLN A 61 20.27 -3.62 -11.96
C GLN A 61 19.74 -4.78 -11.12
N VAL A 62 19.33 -4.50 -9.88
CA VAL A 62 18.73 -5.50 -8.98
C VAL A 62 17.47 -6.12 -9.59
N GLU A 63 16.59 -5.31 -10.17
CA GLU A 63 15.36 -5.77 -10.79
C GLU A 63 15.63 -6.70 -11.98
N LYS A 64 16.57 -6.31 -12.86
CA LYS A 64 16.97 -7.14 -13.99
C LYS A 64 17.49 -8.52 -13.55
N GLU A 65 18.37 -8.53 -12.54
CA GLU A 65 18.93 -9.77 -12.00
C GLU A 65 17.88 -10.62 -11.28
N ALA A 66 16.98 -9.99 -10.52
CA ALA A 66 15.90 -10.68 -9.82
C ALA A 66 14.93 -11.36 -10.81
N GLN A 67 14.61 -10.67 -11.91
CA GLN A 67 13.76 -11.20 -12.97
C GLN A 67 14.38 -12.42 -13.65
N VAL A 68 15.67 -12.38 -13.99
CA VAL A 68 16.39 -13.52 -14.59
C VAL A 68 16.39 -14.73 -13.65
N ARG A 69 16.47 -14.49 -12.33
CA ARG A 69 16.47 -15.54 -11.30
C ARG A 69 15.08 -15.98 -10.86
N GLY A 70 14.01 -15.34 -11.34
CA GLY A 70 12.63 -15.64 -10.96
C GLY A 70 12.30 -15.35 -9.49
N ILE A 71 13.00 -14.42 -8.85
CA ILE A 71 12.80 -14.02 -7.45
C ILE A 71 12.43 -12.53 -7.36
N SER A 72 11.97 -12.08 -6.19
CA SER A 72 11.73 -10.65 -5.98
C SER A 72 13.04 -9.88 -5.76
N SER A 73 13.04 -8.59 -6.12
CA SER A 73 14.15 -7.67 -5.84
C SER A 73 14.46 -7.58 -4.35
N GLU A 74 13.44 -7.67 -3.49
CA GLU A 74 13.60 -7.73 -2.03
C GLU A 74 14.40 -8.96 -1.60
N THR A 75 14.06 -10.15 -2.10
CA THR A 75 14.77 -11.38 -1.80
C THR A 75 16.21 -11.33 -2.28
N LEU A 76 16.46 -10.81 -3.49
CA LEU A 76 17.82 -10.69 -4.02
C LEU A 76 18.69 -9.78 -3.14
N VAL A 77 18.16 -8.62 -2.74
CA VAL A 77 18.86 -7.68 -1.84
C VAL A 77 19.10 -8.32 -0.47
N HIS A 78 18.11 -9.02 0.09
CA HIS A 78 18.24 -9.69 1.37
C HIS A 78 19.37 -10.73 1.36
N LEU A 79 19.38 -11.61 0.36
CA LEU A 79 20.41 -12.64 0.21
C LEU A 79 21.81 -12.02 0.00
N GLY A 80 21.91 -10.98 -0.84
CA GLY A 80 23.17 -10.28 -1.07
C GLY A 80 23.73 -9.63 0.20
N LEU A 81 22.87 -9.02 1.02
CA LEU A 81 23.27 -8.46 2.32
C LEU A 81 23.69 -9.55 3.31
N MET A 82 22.98 -10.68 3.36
CA MET A 82 23.38 -11.81 4.20
C MET A 82 24.77 -12.34 3.83
N GLU A 83 25.03 -12.54 2.53
CA GLU A 83 26.33 -13.00 2.04
C GLU A 83 27.43 -11.98 2.33
N TRP A 84 27.17 -10.70 2.05
CA TRP A 84 28.13 -9.63 2.34
C TRP A 84 28.49 -9.57 3.83
N LEU A 85 27.50 -9.66 4.73
CA LEU A 85 27.72 -9.68 6.18
C LEU A 85 28.49 -10.92 6.63
N ALA A 86 28.15 -12.10 6.12
CA ALA A 86 28.84 -13.35 6.46
C ALA A 86 30.32 -13.31 6.04
N ASN A 87 30.61 -12.75 4.86
CA ASN A 87 31.98 -12.64 4.36
C ASN A 87 32.82 -11.61 5.12
N HIS A 88 32.20 -10.53 5.62
CA HIS A 88 32.93 -9.48 6.36
C HIS A 88 33.01 -9.73 7.87
N HIS A 89 32.12 -10.54 8.45
CA HIS A 89 32.22 -10.94 9.85
C HIS A 89 33.43 -11.87 10.10
N ASN A 90 33.74 -12.73 9.13
CA ASN A 90 34.90 -13.64 9.20
C ASN A 90 36.28 -12.94 9.13
N ILE A 91 36.34 -11.64 8.84
CA ILE A 91 37.61 -10.88 8.74
C ILE A 91 38.00 -10.26 10.09
N CYS A 92 37.09 -10.23 11.08
CA CYS A 92 37.33 -9.59 12.38
C CYS A 92 37.71 -10.57 13.51
N GLU A 93 37.70 -11.88 13.28
CA GLU A 93 38.06 -12.91 14.28
C GLU A 93 39.39 -13.65 13.98
N ALA A 94 40.19 -13.19 13.01
CA ALA A 94 41.52 -13.75 12.69
C ALA A 94 42.63 -12.73 12.96
#